data_AF-A0A089YQZ9-F1
#
_entry.id   AF-A0A089YQZ9-F1
#
_cell.length_a   1.000
_cell.length_b   1.000
_cell.length_c   1.000
_cell.angle_alpha   90.00
_cell.angle_beta   90.00
_cell.angle_gamma   90.00
#
_symmetry.space_group_name_H-M   'P 1'
#
loop_
_entity.id
_entity.type
_entity.pdbx_description
1 polymer ?
#
loop_
_entity_poly.entity_id
_entity_poly.type
_entity_poly.pdbx_seq_one_letter_code
_entity_poly.pdbx_strand_id
1 'polypeptide(L)'
;MPLQQQTHGPCPTDPLGAFLHGLLTMPDLFAAGGFRVADTATDTVFIEPGCCNGLETWQDWLEVLDGTGCSYFGHDPSSAAERVGDTVRLTLDAHAEDGSPVIELPVDQVRALTTGAQTDLRNFHSLAVTWAEQHLPTHATAVTAALARALDLELTE
;
A
#
# COMPACT_ATOMS: atom_id res chain seq x y z
N MET A 1 0.60 28.73 -9.62
CA MET A 1 1.67 28.35 -10.57
C MET A 1 1.04 27.44 -11.62
N PRO A 2 1.34 27.60 -12.92
CA PRO A 2 0.81 26.69 -13.93
C PRO A 2 1.60 25.37 -13.88
N LEU A 3 0.88 24.25 -13.82
CA LEU A 3 1.42 22.90 -13.99
C LEU A 3 2.01 22.80 -15.40
N GLN A 4 3.33 22.64 -15.50
CA GLN A 4 3.97 22.29 -16.76
C GLN A 4 3.48 20.90 -17.16
N GLN A 5 2.72 20.82 -18.26
CA GLN A 5 2.40 19.57 -18.91
C GLN A 5 3.71 18.96 -19.41
N GLN A 6 4.21 17.95 -18.69
CA GLN A 6 5.27 17.11 -19.23
C GLN A 6 4.70 16.39 -20.45
N THR A 7 5.14 16.81 -21.64
CA THR A 7 4.78 16.17 -22.90
C THR A 7 5.48 14.83 -22.98
N HIS A 8 4.81 13.80 -22.48
CA HIS A 8 5.16 12.41 -22.74
C HIS A 8 5.06 12.17 -24.25
N GLY A 9 6.09 11.56 -24.85
CA GLY A 9 6.13 11.25 -26.28
C GLY A 9 4.92 10.41 -26.74
N PRO A 10 4.72 10.24 -28.05
CA PRO A 10 3.56 9.50 -28.56
C PRO A 10 3.49 8.10 -27.95
N CYS A 11 2.31 7.72 -27.47
CA CYS A 11 2.07 6.40 -26.87
C CYS A 11 2.41 5.30 -27.89
N PRO A 12 3.27 4.33 -27.54
CA PRO A 12 3.55 3.20 -28.41
C PRO A 12 2.27 2.40 -28.70
N THR A 13 2.16 1.85 -29.91
CA THR A 13 0.98 1.07 -30.32
C THR A 13 1.11 -0.42 -30.02
N ASP A 14 2.32 -0.91 -29.75
CA ASP A 14 2.50 -2.30 -29.33
C ASP A 14 2.14 -2.47 -27.85
N PRO A 15 1.56 -3.62 -27.44
CA PRO A 15 1.05 -3.79 -26.09
C PRO A 15 2.10 -3.60 -24.98
N LEU A 16 3.34 -4.05 -25.21
CA LEU A 16 4.41 -3.93 -24.22
C LEU A 16 4.87 -2.47 -24.09
N GLY A 17 5.09 -1.80 -25.22
CA GLY A 17 5.45 -0.39 -25.25
C GLY A 17 4.39 0.50 -24.62
N ALA A 18 3.10 0.24 -24.89
CA ALA A 18 1.99 0.97 -24.27
C ALA A 18 1.95 0.77 -22.74
N PHE A 19 2.12 -0.47 -22.28
CA PHE A 19 2.18 -0.79 -20.85
C PHE A 19 3.37 -0.11 -20.15
N LEU A 20 4.57 -0.23 -20.73
CA LEU A 20 5.78 0.39 -20.20
C LEU A 20 5.67 1.91 -20.20
N HIS A 21 5.08 2.51 -21.23
CA HIS A 21 4.84 3.95 -21.25
C HIS A 21 4.01 4.36 -20.03
N GLY A 22 2.83 3.76 -19.83
CA GLY A 22 1.98 4.07 -18.67
C GLY A 22 2.69 3.87 -17.33
N LEU A 23 3.35 2.73 -17.14
CA LEU A 23 4.08 2.40 -15.91
C LEU A 23 5.21 3.39 -15.60
N LEU A 24 5.92 3.84 -16.63
CA LEU A 24 7.12 4.69 -16.45
C LEU A 24 6.81 6.18 -16.39
N THR A 25 5.68 6.61 -16.96
CA THR A 25 5.35 8.05 -17.08
C THR A 25 4.27 8.52 -16.12
N MET A 26 3.43 7.62 -15.60
CA MET A 26 2.42 8.04 -14.62
C MET A 26 3.08 8.33 -13.27
N PRO A 27 2.84 9.52 -12.68
CA PRO A 27 3.43 9.89 -11.40
C PRO A 27 2.82 9.07 -10.24
N ASP A 28 1.50 8.90 -10.26
CA ASP A 28 0.74 8.27 -9.18
C ASP A 28 0.31 6.86 -9.63
N LEU A 29 1.19 5.89 -9.39
CA LEU A 29 0.90 4.49 -9.67
C LEU A 29 0.07 3.91 -8.52
N PHE A 30 -0.99 3.20 -8.87
CA PHE A 30 -1.84 2.49 -7.92
C PHE A 30 -1.49 1.01 -7.90
N ALA A 31 -1.09 0.48 -6.74
CA ALA A 31 -0.79 -0.94 -6.56
C ALA A 31 -1.97 -1.63 -5.85
N ALA A 32 -2.99 -2.02 -6.61
CA ALA A 32 -4.14 -2.73 -6.06
C ALA A 32 -3.73 -3.96 -5.22
N GLY A 33 -4.47 -4.24 -4.15
CA GLY A 33 -4.37 -5.50 -3.42
C GLY A 33 -4.09 -5.39 -1.92
N GLY A 34 -3.63 -4.23 -1.43
CA GLY A 34 -3.66 -3.81 -0.02
C GLY A 34 -3.18 -4.77 1.07
N PHE A 35 -3.28 -4.32 2.31
CA PHE A 35 -3.02 -5.17 3.48
C PHE A 35 -4.32 -5.70 4.05
N ARG A 36 -4.44 -7.02 4.13
CA ARG A 36 -5.53 -7.70 4.80
C ARG A 36 -5.23 -7.81 6.29
N VAL A 37 -6.18 -7.40 7.13
CA VAL A 37 -6.09 -7.59 8.59
C VAL A 37 -7.20 -8.51 9.05
N ALA A 38 -6.83 -9.60 9.68
CA ALA A 38 -7.75 -10.58 10.23
C ALA A 38 -7.36 -10.96 11.66
N ASP A 39 -8.35 -11.06 12.52
CA ASP A 39 -8.24 -11.71 13.81
C ASP A 39 -8.41 -13.22 13.64
N THR A 40 -7.31 -13.96 13.73
CA THR A 40 -7.31 -15.41 13.58
C THR A 40 -7.96 -16.15 14.74
N ALA A 41 -8.12 -15.52 15.91
CA ALA A 41 -8.77 -16.15 17.05
C ALA A 41 -10.29 -16.18 16.88
N THR A 42 -10.86 -15.15 16.25
CA THR A 42 -12.31 -15.02 16.02
C THR A 42 -12.71 -15.24 14.56
N ASP A 43 -11.75 -15.47 13.67
CA ASP A 43 -11.93 -15.55 12.21
C ASP A 43 -12.59 -14.30 11.60
N THR A 44 -12.40 -13.14 12.24
CA THR A 44 -12.97 -11.87 11.80
C THR A 44 -11.99 -11.14 10.89
N VAL A 45 -12.45 -10.70 9.72
CA VAL A 45 -11.66 -9.85 8.83
C VAL A 45 -12.02 -8.41 9.09
N PHE A 46 -11.04 -7.63 9.56
CA PHE A 46 -11.23 -6.21 9.85
C PHE A 46 -10.95 -5.32 8.66
N ILE A 47 -10.00 -5.71 7.81
CA ILE A 47 -9.65 -4.99 6.58
C ILE A 47 -9.53 -6.04 5.48
N GLU A 48 -10.40 -5.94 4.47
CA GLU A 48 -10.28 -6.68 3.23
C GLU A 48 -9.80 -5.70 2.15
N PRO A 49 -8.72 -5.99 1.41
CA PRO A 49 -8.21 -5.08 0.43
C PRO A 49 -9.22 -4.76 -0.67
N GLY A 50 -9.58 -3.48 -0.78
CA GLY A 50 -10.52 -2.96 -1.75
C GLY A 50 -9.87 -2.02 -2.78
N CYS A 51 -10.70 -1.32 -3.54
CA CYS A 51 -10.22 -0.33 -4.52
C CYS A 51 -9.60 0.93 -3.89
N CYS A 52 -9.77 1.15 -2.59
CA CYS A 52 -9.33 2.37 -1.89
C CYS A 52 -8.07 2.18 -1.03
N ASN A 53 -7.55 0.96 -0.90
CA ASN A 53 -6.47 0.64 0.02
C ASN A 53 -5.49 -0.29 -0.71
N GLY A 54 -4.56 0.32 -1.46
CA GLY A 54 -3.55 -0.38 -2.25
C GLY A 54 -2.38 -0.86 -1.40
N LEU A 55 -1.37 -1.46 -2.03
CA LEU A 55 -0.16 -1.87 -1.32
C LEU A 55 0.65 -0.65 -0.90
N GLU A 56 0.58 0.46 -1.63
CA GLU A 56 1.26 1.73 -1.33
C GLU A 56 0.81 2.37 -0.01
N THR A 57 -0.43 2.12 0.42
CA THR A 57 -1.01 2.70 1.63
C THR A 57 -0.56 1.98 2.91
N TRP A 58 0.45 1.09 2.83
CA TRP A 58 1.06 0.49 4.01
C TRP A 58 1.59 1.54 5.01
N GLN A 59 1.94 2.73 4.52
CA GLN A 59 2.37 3.86 5.33
C GLN A 59 1.27 4.44 6.24
N ASP A 60 -0.01 4.20 5.92
CA ASP A 60 -1.12 4.62 6.77
C ASP A 60 -1.07 3.95 8.16
N TRP A 61 -0.43 2.79 8.27
CA TRP A 61 -0.13 2.17 9.56
C TRP A 61 0.92 2.95 10.36
N LEU A 62 1.87 3.61 9.68
CA LEU A 62 2.82 4.51 10.35
C LEU A 62 2.11 5.78 10.82
N GLU A 63 1.11 6.28 10.10
CA GLU A 63 0.28 7.39 10.60
C GLU A 63 -0.48 7.04 11.88
N VAL A 64 -0.99 5.81 11.98
CA VAL A 64 -1.62 5.29 13.22
C VAL A 64 -0.60 5.16 14.35
N LEU A 65 0.62 4.66 14.05
CA LEU A 65 1.63 4.35 15.07
C LEU A 65 2.39 5.59 15.56
N ASP A 66 2.82 6.44 14.63
CA ASP A 66 3.82 7.50 14.82
C ASP A 66 3.34 8.88 14.37
N GLY A 67 2.26 8.97 13.59
CA GLY A 67 1.72 10.20 13.03
C GLY A 67 0.51 10.75 13.80
N THR A 68 -0.59 10.98 13.07
CA THR A 68 -1.83 11.55 13.64
C THR A 68 -2.51 10.66 14.69
N GLY A 69 -2.16 9.37 14.73
CA GLY A 69 -2.76 8.40 15.63
C GLY A 69 -4.05 7.79 15.08
N CYS A 70 -4.46 8.08 13.85
CA CYS A 70 -5.60 7.41 13.22
C CYS A 70 -5.48 7.30 11.70
N SER A 71 -6.11 6.27 11.12
CA SER A 71 -6.28 6.13 9.67
C SER A 71 -7.50 5.28 9.31
N TYR A 72 -7.97 5.42 8.07
CA TYR A 72 -9.09 4.71 7.48
C TYR A 72 -8.61 3.80 6.35
N PHE A 73 -9.12 2.56 6.32
CA PHE A 73 -8.60 1.48 5.48
C PHE A 73 -9.62 0.91 4.50
N GLY A 74 -10.74 1.60 4.29
CA GLY A 74 -11.82 1.17 3.42
C GLY A 74 -13.02 2.11 3.47
N HIS A 75 -13.97 1.89 2.57
CA HIS A 75 -15.22 2.66 2.51
C HIS A 75 -16.47 1.80 2.80
N ASP A 76 -16.39 0.48 2.60
CA ASP A 76 -17.49 -0.45 2.87
C ASP A 76 -16.93 -1.87 3.12
N PRO A 77 -16.70 -2.25 4.39
CA PRO A 77 -16.91 -1.46 5.60
C PRO A 77 -15.90 -0.30 5.73
N SER A 78 -16.28 0.75 6.46
CA SER A 78 -15.41 1.91 6.74
C SER A 78 -14.44 1.61 7.90
N SER A 79 -13.54 0.66 7.69
CA SER A 79 -12.57 0.21 8.70
C SER A 79 -11.64 1.35 9.11
N ALA A 80 -11.41 1.48 10.41
CA ALA A 80 -10.54 2.51 10.96
C ALA A 80 -9.67 1.98 12.08
N ALA A 81 -8.42 2.43 12.14
CA ALA A 81 -7.55 2.20 13.29
C ALA A 81 -7.25 3.52 14.00
N GLU A 82 -7.22 3.49 15.32
CA GLU A 82 -6.84 4.61 16.18
C GLU A 82 -5.90 4.15 17.28
N ARG A 83 -4.93 5.00 17.65
CA ARG A 83 -4.04 4.78 18.78
C ARG A 83 -4.66 5.39 20.04
N VAL A 84 -4.86 4.54 21.04
CA VAL A 84 -5.34 4.89 22.37
C VAL A 84 -4.27 4.54 23.40
N GLY A 85 -3.39 5.50 23.70
CA GLY A 85 -2.24 5.27 24.58
C GLY A 85 -1.23 4.28 23.98
N ASP A 86 -1.05 3.13 24.65
CA ASP A 86 -0.14 2.05 24.24
C ASP A 86 -0.85 0.92 23.46
N THR A 87 -2.09 1.16 23.06
CA THR A 87 -2.92 0.22 22.31
C THR A 87 -3.37 0.85 21.01
N VAL A 88 -3.45 0.04 19.95
CA VAL A 88 -4.14 0.37 18.70
C VAL A 88 -5.48 -0.35 18.74
N ARG A 89 -6.55 0.43 18.61
CA ARG A 89 -7.91 -0.06 18.43
C ARG A 89 -8.22 -0.07 16.94
N LEU A 90 -8.68 -1.22 16.44
CA LEU A 90 -9.17 -1.37 15.07
C LEU A 90 -10.67 -1.66 15.11
N THR A 91 -11.44 -0.84 14.41
CA THR A 91 -12.89 -0.94 14.30
C THR A 91 -13.24 -1.39 12.88
N LEU A 92 -14.06 -2.43 12.75
CA LEU A 92 -14.44 -2.99 11.45
C LEU A 92 -15.17 -1.96 10.58
N ASP A 93 -16.09 -1.21 11.17
CA ASP A 93 -16.88 -0.17 10.50
C ASP A 93 -17.13 0.99 11.47
N ALA A 94 -16.40 2.09 11.26
CA ALA A 94 -16.51 3.29 12.09
C ALA A 94 -17.84 4.05 11.91
N HIS A 95 -18.64 3.69 10.90
CA HIS A 95 -19.92 4.33 10.59
C HIS A 95 -21.14 3.48 10.92
N ALA A 96 -20.96 2.29 11.50
CA ALA A 96 -22.06 1.42 11.90
C ALA A 96 -22.93 2.04 13.00
N GLU A 97 -24.25 2.05 12.81
CA GLU A 97 -25.22 2.67 13.72
C GLU A 97 -25.39 1.91 15.06
N ASP A 98 -25.33 0.57 15.02
CA ASP A 98 -25.57 -0.31 16.17
C ASP A 98 -24.28 -0.79 16.87
N GLY A 99 -23.17 -0.10 16.61
CA GLY A 99 -21.83 -0.53 17.02
C GLY A 99 -21.20 -1.51 16.04
N SER A 100 -19.89 -1.68 16.15
CA SER A 100 -19.09 -2.46 15.21
C SER A 100 -18.08 -3.36 15.95
N PRO A 101 -17.71 -4.52 15.41
CA PRO A 101 -16.61 -5.31 15.95
C PRO A 101 -15.35 -4.47 16.11
N VAL A 102 -14.68 -4.67 17.25
CA VAL A 102 -13.43 -3.99 17.62
C VAL A 102 -12.41 -5.02 18.07
N ILE A 103 -11.15 -4.84 17.66
CA ILE A 103 -10.00 -5.52 18.24
C ILE A 103 -9.00 -4.49 18.77
N GLU A 104 -8.35 -4.82 19.87
CA GLU A 104 -7.33 -3.99 20.50
C GLU A 104 -6.02 -4.78 20.57
N LEU A 105 -4.94 -4.17 20.07
CA LEU A 105 -3.60 -4.76 20.04
C LEU A 105 -2.60 -3.80 20.65
N PRO A 106 -1.61 -4.29 21.41
CA PRO A 106 -0.47 -3.46 21.84
C PRO A 106 0.23 -2.79 20.64
N VAL A 107 0.67 -1.54 20.81
CA VAL A 107 1.37 -0.76 19.77
C VAL A 107 2.62 -1.49 19.25
N ASP A 108 3.36 -2.16 20.11
CA ASP A 108 4.54 -2.94 19.75
C ASP A 108 4.18 -4.16 18.89
N GLN A 109 3.05 -4.81 19.16
CA GLN A 109 2.54 -5.90 18.34
C GLN A 109 2.14 -5.42 16.94
N VAL A 110 1.39 -4.31 16.84
CA VAL A 110 1.02 -3.74 15.53
C VAL A 110 2.26 -3.33 14.75
N ARG A 111 3.24 -2.68 15.42
CA ARG A 111 4.51 -2.33 14.79
C ARG A 111 5.26 -3.54 14.24
N ALA A 112 5.29 -4.65 14.99
CA ALA A 112 5.92 -5.88 14.53
C ALA A 112 5.23 -6.45 13.28
N LEU A 113 3.90 -6.44 13.24
CA LEU A 113 3.12 -6.88 12.08
C LEU A 113 3.37 -6.00 10.85
N THR A 114 3.31 -4.67 11.01
CA THR A 114 3.60 -3.71 9.92
C THR A 114 5.02 -3.86 9.41
N THR A 115 6.01 -4.06 10.30
CA THR A 115 7.42 -4.29 9.92
C THR A 115 7.58 -5.58 9.11
N GLY A 116 6.87 -6.65 9.49
CA GLY A 116 6.82 -7.90 8.72
C GLY A 116 6.29 -7.68 7.31
N ALA A 117 5.13 -7.02 7.19
CA ALA A 117 4.52 -6.72 5.89
C ALA A 117 5.40 -5.82 5.00
N GLN A 118 6.06 -4.81 5.58
CA GLN A 118 7.04 -3.99 4.86
C GLN A 118 8.22 -4.83 4.35
N THR A 119 8.70 -5.78 5.16
CA THR A 119 9.78 -6.69 4.76
C THR A 119 9.34 -7.57 3.59
N ASP A 120 8.10 -8.06 3.60
CA ASP A 120 7.55 -8.85 2.49
C ASP A 120 7.45 -8.02 1.19
N LEU A 121 7.04 -6.75 1.27
CA LEU A 121 7.06 -5.84 0.12
C LEU A 121 8.47 -5.63 -0.45
N ARG A 122 9.48 -5.43 0.43
CA ARG A 122 10.88 -5.30 -0.01
C ARG A 122 11.40 -6.58 -0.65
N ASN A 123 11.04 -7.75 -0.10
CA ASN A 123 11.41 -9.05 -0.67
C ASN A 123 10.76 -9.26 -2.05
N PHE A 124 9.47 -8.92 -2.18
CA PHE A 124 8.78 -8.93 -3.47
C PHE A 124 9.46 -8.02 -4.49
N HIS A 125 9.82 -6.80 -4.10
CA HIS A 125 10.54 -5.87 -4.97
C HIS A 125 11.89 -6.43 -5.42
N SER A 126 12.65 -7.06 -4.52
CA SER A 126 13.91 -7.73 -4.87
C SER A 126 13.71 -8.85 -5.90
N LEU A 127 12.63 -9.63 -5.79
CA LEU A 127 12.30 -10.66 -6.79
C LEU A 127 11.91 -10.03 -8.13
N ALA A 128 11.18 -8.92 -8.10
CA ALA A 128 10.82 -8.17 -9.31
C ALA A 128 12.06 -7.60 -10.03
N VAL A 129 13.13 -7.24 -9.30
CA VAL A 129 14.42 -6.85 -9.91
C VAL A 129 14.99 -7.99 -10.74
N THR A 130 15.15 -9.17 -10.15
CA THR A 130 15.68 -10.34 -10.86
C THR A 130 14.80 -10.72 -12.06
N TRP A 131 13.49 -10.64 -11.91
CA TRP A 131 12.55 -10.89 -13.02
C TRP A 131 12.73 -9.87 -14.16
N ALA A 132 12.85 -8.57 -13.83
CA ALA A 132 12.97 -7.51 -14.82
C ALA A 132 14.30 -7.61 -15.60
N GLU A 133 15.39 -7.98 -14.94
CA GLU A 133 16.68 -8.23 -15.60
C GLU A 133 16.61 -9.38 -16.62
N GLN A 134 15.85 -10.42 -16.31
CA GLN A 134 15.71 -11.60 -17.17
C GLN A 134 14.76 -11.36 -18.36
N HIS A 135 13.66 -10.65 -18.14
CA HIS A 135 12.58 -10.54 -19.12
C HIS A 135 12.52 -9.19 -19.84
N LEU A 136 13.05 -8.13 -19.23
CA LEU A 136 13.02 -6.76 -19.76
C LEU A 136 14.40 -6.10 -19.59
N PRO A 137 15.52 -6.71 -20.05
CA PRO A 137 16.87 -6.23 -19.73
C PRO A 137 17.11 -4.76 -20.11
N THR A 138 16.53 -4.29 -21.21
CA THR A 138 16.64 -2.89 -21.66
C THR A 138 15.90 -1.90 -20.75
N HIS A 139 14.88 -2.35 -20.01
CA HIS A 139 14.01 -1.51 -19.17
C HIS A 139 14.12 -1.87 -17.68
N ALA A 140 14.99 -2.80 -17.30
CA ALA A 140 15.01 -3.40 -15.96
C ALA A 140 15.06 -2.34 -14.86
N THR A 141 16.04 -1.42 -14.93
CA THR A 141 16.19 -0.32 -13.98
C THR A 141 14.97 0.59 -13.90
N ALA A 142 14.35 0.91 -15.05
CA ALA A 142 13.22 1.83 -15.10
C ALA A 142 11.96 1.18 -14.50
N VAL A 143 11.73 -0.09 -14.82
CA VAL A 143 10.59 -0.87 -14.30
C VAL A 143 10.74 -1.08 -12.80
N THR A 144 11.92 -1.43 -12.31
CA THR A 144 12.13 -1.66 -10.87
C THR A 144 12.01 -0.39 -10.05
N ALA A 145 12.48 0.75 -10.57
CA ALA A 145 12.24 2.05 -9.95
C ALA A 145 10.74 2.39 -9.93
N ALA A 146 10.00 2.11 -11.01
CA ALA A 146 8.56 2.33 -11.04
C ALA A 146 7.81 1.45 -10.02
N LEU A 147 8.22 0.19 -9.85
CA LEU A 147 7.64 -0.70 -8.84
C LEU A 147 7.99 -0.25 -7.42
N ALA A 148 9.20 0.27 -7.16
CA ALA A 148 9.54 0.81 -5.85
C ALA A 148 8.64 2.00 -5.48
N ARG A 149 8.42 2.92 -6.43
CA ARG A 149 7.47 4.04 -6.27
C ARG A 149 6.05 3.57 -6.02
N ALA A 150 5.58 2.62 -6.84
CA ALA A 150 4.22 2.10 -6.73
C ALA A 150 3.95 1.36 -5.41
N LEU A 151 4.99 0.89 -4.72
CA LEU A 151 4.89 0.25 -3.41
C LEU A 151 5.30 1.18 -2.27
N ASP A 152 5.60 2.44 -2.58
CA ASP A 152 6.11 3.44 -1.67
C ASP A 152 7.30 2.94 -0.81
N LEU A 153 8.22 2.23 -1.48
CA LEU A 153 9.42 1.65 -0.88
C LEU A 153 10.66 2.51 -1.10
N GLU A 154 10.50 3.69 -1.73
CA GLU A 154 11.63 4.54 -2.09
C GLU A 154 12.49 4.82 -0.86
N LEU A 155 13.80 4.64 -1.09
CA LEU A 155 14.83 4.57 -0.08
C LEU A 155 14.77 5.82 0.79
N THR A 156 14.52 5.61 2.08
CA THR A 156 14.87 6.58 3.11
C THR A 156 16.37 6.87 2.94
N GLU A 157 16.70 8.02 2.36
CA GLU A 157 18.06 8.59 2.42
C GLU A 157 18.39 9.01 3.86
#